data_AF-A0A9X0BYC9-F1
#
_entry.id   AF-A0A9X0BYC9-F1
#
_cell.length_a   1.000
_cell.length_b   1.000
_cell.length_c   1.000
_cell.angle_alpha   90.00
_cell.angle_beta   90.00
_cell.angle_gamma   90.00
#
_symmetry.space_group_name_H-M   'P 1'
#
loop_
_entity.id
_entity.type
_entity.pdbx_description
1 polymer ?
#
loop_
_entity_poly.entity_id
_entity_poly.type
_entity_poly.pdbx_seq_one_letter_code
_entity_poly.pdbx_strand_id
1 'polypeptide(L)'
;MVTDYPSPAISSKKTPVTVWVFFALAALDIAVNAAAGPAAVATAVHVSGDKLTARSLQLGALAGVTKAGVLAFVEFVSYTGIPAPAWLVLILFASSFGICVLVTAEISNLVLGETPSALLIAAIVAAIPLGGECIGIYQFHRRSTRITTDQSLHVLAAGGLSGGNGGVQIFVMGLDALGGYVFARMAHNEGYDICAYNVAAAAGAVYGAITGIFHTGIGCMAGAQSTISVNGHYETTNIFGTRKGYDENWRTNAGLI
;
A
#
# COMPACT_ATOMS: atom_id res chain seq x y z
N MET A 1 -47.36 21.29 17.20
CA MET A 1 -47.07 19.91 17.64
C MET A 1 -45.84 19.46 16.91
N VAL A 2 -44.68 19.61 17.54
CA VAL A 2 -43.41 19.09 17.04
C VAL A 2 -43.36 17.64 17.51
N THR A 3 -43.46 16.70 16.59
CA THR A 3 -43.29 15.28 16.89
C THR A 3 -41.80 15.01 16.97
N ASP A 4 -41.28 14.88 18.19
CA ASP A 4 -39.94 14.36 18.46
C ASP A 4 -39.84 12.93 17.92
N TYR A 5 -39.17 12.78 16.79
CA TYR A 5 -38.73 11.47 16.34
C TYR A 5 -37.51 11.06 17.16
N PRO A 6 -37.48 9.86 17.77
CA PRO A 6 -36.30 9.39 18.46
C PRO A 6 -35.17 9.22 17.44
N SER A 7 -34.08 9.96 17.61
CA SER A 7 -32.84 9.73 16.85
C SER A 7 -32.43 8.27 17.01
N PRO A 8 -32.30 7.49 15.92
CA PRO A 8 -31.78 6.15 16.01
C PRO A 8 -30.32 6.25 16.47
N ALA A 9 -30.04 5.70 17.65
CA ALA A 9 -28.69 5.51 18.14
C ALA A 9 -27.91 4.73 17.07
N ILE A 10 -26.97 5.41 16.40
CA ILE A 10 -25.99 4.78 15.52
C ILE A 10 -25.09 3.94 16.42
N SER A 11 -25.52 2.71 16.69
CA SER A 11 -24.69 1.68 17.31
C SER A 11 -23.60 1.34 16.30
N SER A 12 -22.46 2.02 16.38
CA SER A 12 -21.23 1.68 15.65
C SER A 12 -20.62 0.40 16.24
N LYS A 13 -21.35 -0.73 16.17
CA LYS A 13 -20.73 -2.03 16.32
C LYS A 13 -19.89 -2.23 15.06
N LYS A 14 -18.59 -1.95 15.16
CA LYS A 14 -17.59 -2.34 14.16
C LYS A 14 -17.84 -3.81 13.82
N THR A 15 -18.29 -4.06 12.60
CA THR A 15 -18.75 -5.38 12.19
C THR A 15 -17.53 -6.33 12.13
N PRO A 16 -17.61 -7.56 12.67
CA PRO A 16 -16.52 -8.54 12.61
C PRO A 16 -16.10 -8.89 11.17
N VAL A 17 -16.96 -8.60 10.18
CA VAL A 17 -16.68 -8.71 8.74
C VAL A 17 -15.46 -7.89 8.32
N THR A 18 -15.22 -6.72 8.93
CA THR A 18 -14.13 -5.81 8.55
C THR A 18 -12.74 -6.39 8.89
N VAL A 19 -12.61 -7.15 9.97
CA VAL A 19 -11.33 -7.73 10.42
C VAL A 19 -10.91 -8.89 9.52
N TRP A 20 -11.85 -9.77 9.13
CA TRP A 20 -11.55 -10.89 8.24
C TRP A 20 -11.18 -10.44 6.83
N VAL A 21 -11.85 -9.40 6.31
CA VAL A 21 -11.50 -8.79 5.02
C VAL A 21 -10.09 -8.20 5.07
N PHE A 22 -9.72 -7.54 6.17
CA PHE A 22 -8.36 -7.04 6.37
C PHE A 22 -7.32 -8.17 6.29
N PHE A 23 -7.50 -9.27 7.04
CA PHE A 23 -6.55 -10.39 7.00
C PHE A 23 -6.45 -11.03 5.62
N ALA A 24 -7.57 -11.14 4.89
CA ALA A 24 -7.56 -11.65 3.53
C ALA A 24 -6.80 -10.74 2.56
N LEU A 25 -7.01 -9.42 2.64
CA LEU A 25 -6.31 -8.43 1.82
C LEU A 25 -4.82 -8.37 2.16
N ALA A 26 -4.46 -8.40 3.45
CA ALA A 26 -3.08 -8.42 3.90
C ALA A 26 -2.34 -9.69 3.44
N ALA A 27 -2.98 -10.86 3.55
CA ALA A 27 -2.40 -12.12 3.07
C ALA A 27 -2.18 -12.10 1.55
N LEU A 28 -3.13 -11.52 0.80
CA LEU A 28 -3.03 -11.39 -0.65
C LEU A 28 -1.92 -10.40 -1.05
N ASP A 29 -1.82 -9.26 -0.36
CA ASP A 29 -0.75 -8.29 -0.59
C ASP A 29 0.64 -8.89 -0.30
N ILE A 30 0.79 -9.62 0.82
CA ILE A 30 2.02 -10.35 1.12
C ILE A 30 2.34 -11.37 0.02
N ALA A 31 1.36 -12.14 -0.44
CA ALA A 31 1.57 -13.14 -1.50
C ALA A 31 2.01 -12.50 -2.82
N VAL A 32 1.42 -11.37 -3.20
CA VAL A 32 1.80 -10.66 -4.43
C VAL A 32 3.19 -10.05 -4.30
N ASN A 33 3.52 -9.41 -3.18
CA ASN A 33 4.87 -8.88 -2.97
C ASN A 33 5.92 -10.00 -2.91
N ALA A 34 5.58 -11.17 -2.33
CA ALA A 34 6.41 -12.36 -2.33
C ALA A 34 6.68 -12.92 -3.74
N ALA A 35 5.75 -12.72 -4.68
CA ALA A 35 5.90 -13.11 -6.08
C ALA A 35 6.59 -12.02 -6.93
N ALA A 36 6.36 -10.75 -6.62
CA ALA A 36 6.96 -9.61 -7.31
C ALA A 36 8.49 -9.55 -7.11
N GLY A 37 8.96 -9.87 -5.90
CA GLY A 37 10.39 -9.90 -5.58
C GLY A 37 11.22 -10.85 -6.47
N PRO A 38 10.88 -12.15 -6.56
CA PRO A 38 11.53 -13.10 -7.46
C PRO A 38 11.45 -12.69 -8.92
N ALA A 39 10.33 -12.10 -9.36
CA ALA A 39 10.19 -11.61 -10.73
C ALA A 39 11.17 -10.46 -11.00
N ALA A 40 11.30 -9.49 -10.08
CA ALA A 40 12.27 -8.41 -10.18
C ALA A 40 13.71 -8.94 -10.23
N VAL A 41 14.04 -9.95 -9.42
CA VAL A 41 15.35 -10.61 -9.44
C VAL A 41 15.58 -11.33 -10.78
N ALA A 42 14.60 -12.07 -11.28
CA ALA A 42 14.71 -12.76 -12.57
C ALA A 42 14.94 -11.77 -13.72
N THR A 43 14.27 -10.61 -13.69
CA THR A 43 14.50 -9.52 -14.64
C THR A 43 15.91 -8.96 -14.49
N ALA A 44 16.37 -8.70 -13.27
CA ALA A 44 17.72 -8.19 -13.04
C ALA A 44 18.78 -9.11 -13.66
N VAL A 45 18.69 -10.41 -13.37
CA VAL A 45 19.58 -11.45 -13.89
C VAL A 45 19.49 -11.55 -15.42
N HIS A 46 18.28 -11.46 -15.97
CA HIS A 46 18.09 -11.50 -17.43
C HIS A 46 18.77 -10.32 -18.12
N VAL A 47 18.68 -9.12 -17.55
CA VAL A 47 19.30 -7.89 -18.11
C VAL A 47 20.81 -7.88 -17.89
N SER A 48 21.31 -8.43 -16.78
CA SER A 48 22.76 -8.51 -16.53
C SER A 48 23.44 -9.64 -17.33
N GLY A 49 22.69 -10.64 -17.77
CA GLY A 49 23.22 -11.83 -18.46
C GLY A 49 23.80 -12.88 -17.50
N ASP A 50 23.54 -12.75 -16.19
CA ASP A 50 24.03 -13.67 -15.17
C ASP A 50 23.20 -14.96 -15.10
N LYS A 51 23.66 -15.90 -14.27
CA LYS A 51 22.92 -17.15 -14.00
C LYS A 51 21.93 -16.95 -12.86
N LEU A 52 20.67 -17.32 -13.12
CA LEU A 52 19.62 -17.28 -12.11
C LEU A 52 19.87 -18.36 -11.06
N THR A 53 19.89 -17.96 -9.78
CA THR A 53 20.07 -18.90 -8.66
C THR A 53 18.80 -18.97 -7.81
N ALA A 54 18.48 -20.16 -7.29
CA ALA A 54 17.33 -20.33 -6.39
C ALA A 54 17.44 -19.42 -5.15
N ARG A 55 18.66 -19.22 -4.63
CA ARG A 55 18.93 -18.33 -3.50
C ARG A 55 18.58 -16.87 -3.82
N SER A 56 18.93 -16.37 -5.01
CA SER A 56 18.58 -15.01 -5.42
C SER A 56 17.07 -14.79 -5.48
N LEU A 57 16.32 -15.76 -6.01
CA LEU A 57 14.85 -15.71 -6.04
C LEU A 57 14.26 -15.73 -4.62
N GLN A 58 14.78 -16.57 -3.73
CA GLN A 58 14.33 -16.63 -2.32
C GLN A 58 14.57 -15.31 -1.58
N LEU A 59 15.72 -14.66 -1.79
CA LEU A 59 16.01 -13.35 -1.22
C LEU A 59 15.07 -12.27 -1.78
N GLY A 60 14.75 -12.33 -3.08
CA GLY A 60 13.74 -11.47 -3.67
C GLY A 60 12.36 -11.66 -3.01
N ALA A 61 11.92 -12.90 -2.83
CA ALA A 61 10.66 -13.21 -2.14
C ALA A 61 10.65 -12.69 -0.71
N LEU A 62 11.73 -12.92 0.03
CA LEU A 62 11.88 -12.46 1.40
C LEU A 62 11.76 -10.93 1.50
N ALA A 63 12.48 -10.19 0.66
CA ALA A 63 12.39 -8.72 0.61
C ALA A 63 10.96 -8.22 0.38
N GLY A 64 10.23 -8.87 -0.54
CA GLY A 64 8.83 -8.55 -0.81
C GLY A 64 7.92 -8.85 0.38
N VAL A 65 8.07 -10.02 1.00
CA VAL A 65 7.33 -10.40 2.23
C VAL A 65 7.60 -9.42 3.35
N THR A 66 8.85 -9.00 3.55
CA THR A 66 9.20 -8.03 4.61
C THR A 66 8.51 -6.68 4.37
N LYS A 67 8.55 -6.14 3.14
CA LYS A 67 7.84 -4.89 2.80
C LYS A 67 6.35 -4.97 3.16
N ALA A 68 5.65 -5.97 2.62
CA ALA A 68 4.22 -6.12 2.82
C ALA A 68 3.84 -6.49 4.26
N GLY A 69 4.65 -7.32 4.92
CA GLY A 69 4.44 -7.75 6.30
C GLY A 69 4.54 -6.60 7.30
N VAL A 70 5.50 -5.69 7.12
CA VAL A 70 5.63 -4.49 7.95
C VAL A 70 4.42 -3.57 7.78
N LEU A 71 3.98 -3.35 6.53
CA LEU A 71 2.80 -2.54 6.25
C LEU A 71 1.53 -3.15 6.86
N ALA A 72 1.31 -4.45 6.67
CA ALA A 72 0.20 -5.18 7.25
C ALA A 72 0.22 -5.14 8.79
N PHE A 73 1.40 -5.27 9.40
CA PHE A 73 1.54 -5.17 10.86
C PHE A 73 1.17 -3.76 11.36
N VAL A 74 1.67 -2.72 10.70
CA VAL A 74 1.39 -1.32 11.07
C VAL A 74 -0.11 -1.04 10.98
N GLU A 75 -0.75 -1.50 9.92
CA GLU A 75 -2.20 -1.36 9.73
C GLU A 75 -2.97 -2.16 10.78
N PHE A 76 -2.54 -3.37 11.12
CA PHE A 76 -3.15 -4.17 12.19
C PHE A 76 -3.08 -3.45 13.55
N VAL A 77 -1.91 -2.94 13.91
CA VAL A 77 -1.72 -2.22 15.18
C VAL A 77 -2.56 -0.94 15.22
N SER A 78 -2.83 -0.30 14.08
CA SER A 78 -3.70 0.88 14.00
C SER A 78 -5.11 0.65 14.58
N TYR A 79 -5.60 -0.60 14.55
CA TYR A 79 -6.89 -0.97 15.13
C TYR A 79 -6.89 -0.97 16.66
N THR A 80 -5.73 -1.04 17.31
CA THR A 80 -5.61 -1.23 18.76
C THR A 80 -5.68 0.08 19.57
N GLY A 81 -5.75 1.25 18.92
CA GLY A 81 -5.92 2.53 19.62
C GLY A 81 -4.67 2.97 20.42
N ILE A 82 -3.47 2.76 19.85
CA ILE A 82 -2.20 3.12 20.49
C ILE A 82 -2.02 4.63 20.69
N PRO A 83 -1.26 5.05 21.72
CA PRO A 83 -1.00 6.47 21.99
C PRO A 83 -0.21 7.12 20.85
N ALA A 84 -0.46 8.41 20.60
CA ALA A 84 0.10 9.16 19.47
C ALA A 84 1.63 9.05 19.30
N PRO A 85 2.47 9.05 20.36
CA PRO A 85 3.91 8.88 20.20
C PRO A 85 4.29 7.51 19.63
N ALA A 86 3.62 6.43 20.07
CA ALA A 86 3.85 5.10 19.53
C ALA A 86 3.40 5.01 18.07
N TRP A 87 2.32 5.73 17.71
CA TRP A 87 1.84 5.81 16.33
C TRP A 87 2.81 6.52 15.40
N LEU A 88 3.45 7.60 15.85
CA LEU A 88 4.48 8.29 15.07
C LEU A 88 5.68 7.39 14.77
N VAL A 89 6.12 6.59 15.74
CA VAL A 89 7.20 5.61 15.55
C VAL A 89 6.78 4.51 14.57
N LEU A 90 5.54 4.03 14.67
CA LEU A 90 5.02 3.01 13.76
C LEU A 90 4.96 3.51 12.31
N ILE A 91 4.46 4.73 12.11
CA ILE A 91 4.42 5.36 10.78
C ILE A 91 5.83 5.57 10.22
N LEU A 92 6.80 5.93 11.06
CA LEU A 92 8.20 6.07 10.63
C LEU A 92 8.75 4.72 10.13
N PHE A 93 8.48 3.63 10.83
CA PHE A 93 8.86 2.28 10.39
C PHE A 93 8.13 1.86 9.11
N ALA A 94 6.86 2.21 8.98
CA ALA A 94 6.02 1.93 7.81
C ALA A 94 6.29 2.84 6.61
N SER A 95 7.08 3.91 6.80
CA SER A 95 7.38 4.86 5.73
C SER A 95 8.27 4.22 4.67
N SER A 96 8.29 4.81 3.46
CA SER A 96 9.22 4.41 2.41
C SER A 96 10.67 4.39 2.92
N PHE A 97 11.08 5.39 3.71
CA PHE A 97 12.40 5.43 4.33
C PHE A 97 12.66 4.23 5.26
N GLY A 98 11.73 3.96 6.18
CA GLY A 98 11.87 2.87 7.15
C GLY A 98 11.96 1.51 6.46
N ILE A 99 11.07 1.25 5.52
CA ILE A 99 11.03 -0.01 4.78
C ILE A 99 12.27 -0.19 3.89
N CYS A 100 12.69 0.84 3.15
CA CYS A 100 13.88 0.76 2.31
C CYS A 100 15.13 0.42 3.14
N VAL A 101 15.31 1.07 4.29
CA VAL A 101 16.43 0.81 5.20
C VAL A 101 16.34 -0.59 5.79
N LEU A 102 15.17 -1.00 6.26
CA LEU A 102 14.95 -2.32 6.86
C LEU A 102 15.24 -3.45 5.87
N VAL A 103 14.62 -3.40 4.67
CA VAL A 103 14.81 -4.43 3.64
C VAL A 103 16.26 -4.45 3.16
N THR A 104 16.88 -3.28 2.99
CA THR A 104 18.30 -3.22 2.60
C THR A 104 19.19 -3.83 3.68
N ALA A 105 18.95 -3.54 4.95
CA ALA A 105 19.70 -4.12 6.05
C ALA A 105 19.55 -5.64 6.12
N GLU A 106 18.32 -6.13 6.01
CA GLU A 106 18.01 -7.57 6.00
C GLU A 106 18.74 -8.29 4.87
N ILE A 107 18.57 -7.83 3.63
CA ILE A 107 19.16 -8.50 2.46
C ILE A 107 20.68 -8.37 2.46
N SER A 108 21.23 -7.22 2.86
CA SER A 108 22.68 -7.04 2.98
C SER A 108 23.26 -8.01 4.00
N ASN A 109 22.63 -8.13 5.18
CA ASN A 109 23.11 -9.05 6.22
C ASN A 109 23.04 -10.52 5.77
N LEU A 110 22.03 -10.90 4.98
CA LEU A 110 21.90 -12.28 4.46
C LEU A 110 22.84 -12.62 3.29
N VAL A 111 23.25 -11.61 2.52
CA VAL A 111 24.12 -11.78 1.35
C VAL A 111 25.60 -11.61 1.73
N LEU A 112 25.90 -10.59 2.53
CA LEU A 112 27.24 -10.12 2.84
C LEU A 112 27.71 -10.51 4.26
N GLY A 113 26.77 -10.89 5.15
CA GLY A 113 27.07 -11.14 6.56
C GLY A 113 27.21 -9.87 7.41
N GLU A 114 27.06 -8.71 6.79
CA GLU A 114 27.08 -7.40 7.43
C GLU A 114 26.14 -6.42 6.71
N THR A 115 25.94 -5.24 7.30
CA THR A 115 25.14 -4.17 6.68
C THR A 115 26.04 -2.96 6.42
N PRO A 116 26.62 -2.84 5.21
CA PRO A 116 27.48 -1.72 4.86
C PRO A 116 26.70 -0.40 4.97
N SER A 117 27.30 0.60 5.62
CA SER A 117 26.68 1.93 5.76
C SER A 117 26.38 2.58 4.41
N ALA A 118 27.22 2.32 3.39
CA ALA A 118 27.02 2.73 2.01
C ALA A 118 25.66 2.28 1.45
N LEU A 119 25.27 1.02 1.70
CA LEU A 119 23.99 0.48 1.23
C LEU A 119 22.80 1.11 1.97
N LEU A 120 22.97 1.41 3.27
CA LEU A 120 21.93 2.13 4.03
C LEU A 120 21.74 3.56 3.54
N ILE A 121 22.83 4.27 3.22
CA ILE A 121 22.76 5.61 2.63
C ILE A 121 22.06 5.52 1.26
N ALA A 122 22.43 4.56 0.42
CA ALA A 122 21.77 4.33 -0.85
C ALA A 122 20.26 4.07 -0.69
N ALA A 123 19.86 3.27 0.31
CA ALA A 123 18.46 3.00 0.62
C ALA A 123 17.68 4.27 1.00
N ILE A 124 18.29 5.13 1.82
CA ILE A 124 17.69 6.40 2.25
C ILE A 124 17.47 7.33 1.04
N VAL A 125 18.47 7.45 0.15
CA VAL A 125 18.36 8.31 -1.03
C VAL A 125 17.34 7.75 -2.03
N ALA A 126 17.31 6.42 -2.21
CA ALA A 126 16.32 5.75 -3.05
C ALA A 126 14.88 5.86 -2.52
N ALA A 127 14.69 6.04 -1.21
CA ALA A 127 13.37 6.24 -0.63
C ALA A 127 12.70 7.57 -1.05
N ILE A 128 13.47 8.54 -1.55
CA ILE A 128 12.96 9.84 -2.02
C ILE A 128 12.04 9.68 -3.24
N PRO A 129 12.48 9.07 -4.36
CA PRO A 129 11.58 8.81 -5.49
C PRO A 129 10.44 7.84 -5.12
N LEU A 130 10.69 6.84 -4.26
CA LEU A 130 9.64 5.93 -3.77
C LEU A 130 8.61 6.63 -2.87
N GLY A 131 8.96 7.76 -2.23
CA GLY A 131 8.03 8.55 -1.43
C GLY A 131 6.80 9.04 -2.21
N GLY A 132 6.90 9.12 -3.54
CA GLY A 132 5.76 9.42 -4.40
C GLY A 132 4.64 8.36 -4.32
N GLU A 133 4.96 7.10 -4.04
CA GLU A 133 3.97 6.04 -3.80
C GLU A 133 3.12 6.34 -2.56
N CYS A 134 3.74 6.91 -1.51
CA CYS A 134 3.06 7.24 -0.26
C CYS A 134 2.08 8.42 -0.41
N ILE A 135 2.25 9.31 -1.40
CA ILE A 135 1.37 10.47 -1.60
C ILE A 135 -0.07 10.03 -1.94
N GLY A 136 -0.24 8.89 -2.62
CA GLY A 136 -1.56 8.30 -2.86
C GLY A 136 -2.28 7.90 -1.56
N ILE A 137 -1.53 7.40 -0.57
CA ILE A 137 -2.03 6.99 0.76
C ILE A 137 -2.48 8.21 1.58
N TYR A 138 -1.71 9.31 1.54
CA TYR A 138 -2.02 10.52 2.31
C TYR A 138 -3.14 11.37 1.72
N GLN A 139 -3.29 11.43 0.40
CA GLN A 139 -4.38 12.21 -0.22
C GLN A 139 -5.77 11.61 0.07
N PHE A 140 -5.85 10.30 0.22
CA PHE A 140 -7.10 9.63 0.54
C PHE A 140 -7.53 9.89 2.00
N HIS A 141 -6.58 9.92 2.94
CA HIS A 141 -6.84 10.29 4.33
C HIS A 141 -7.43 11.70 4.47
N ARG A 142 -7.00 12.66 3.63
CA ARG A 142 -7.43 14.07 3.71
C ARG A 142 -8.76 14.36 3.00
N ARG A 143 -9.20 13.51 2.06
CA ARG A 143 -10.53 13.64 1.43
C ARG A 143 -11.62 12.93 2.24
N SER A 144 -11.25 11.97 3.09
CA SER A 144 -12.17 11.28 4.01
C SER A 144 -12.63 12.15 5.20
N THR A 145 -12.06 13.34 5.40
CA THR A 145 -12.41 14.21 6.55
C THR A 145 -13.45 15.29 6.22
N ARG A 146 -13.88 15.44 4.95
CA ARG A 146 -14.83 16.51 4.58
C ARG A 146 -16.19 16.06 4.06
N ILE A 147 -16.37 14.78 3.76
CA ILE A 147 -17.68 14.24 3.40
C ILE A 147 -17.81 12.86 4.04
N THR A 148 -18.68 12.79 5.05
CA THR A 148 -19.27 11.59 5.67
C THR A 148 -18.39 10.65 6.50
N THR A 149 -18.97 10.26 7.63
CA THR A 149 -18.61 9.19 8.60
C THR A 149 -18.50 7.83 7.91
N ASP A 150 -17.47 7.63 7.08
CA ASP A 150 -17.30 6.44 6.24
C ASP A 150 -16.05 5.62 6.65
N GLN A 151 -16.26 4.70 7.60
CA GLN A 151 -15.18 3.90 8.20
C GLN A 151 -14.67 2.78 7.28
N SER A 152 -15.48 2.36 6.28
CA SER A 152 -15.13 1.33 5.29
C SER A 152 -14.14 1.85 4.24
N LEU A 153 -14.21 3.15 3.96
CA LEU A 153 -13.34 3.84 3.01
C LEU A 153 -11.91 3.96 3.58
N HIS A 154 -11.77 4.03 4.90
CA HIS A 154 -10.49 4.11 5.61
C HIS A 154 -9.63 2.84 5.46
N VAL A 155 -10.26 1.65 5.42
CA VAL A 155 -9.53 0.36 5.31
C VAL A 155 -8.95 0.15 3.92
N LEU A 156 -9.61 0.66 2.88
CA LEU A 156 -9.12 0.60 1.50
C LEU A 156 -8.01 1.62 1.22
N ALA A 157 -7.91 2.64 2.06
CA ALA A 157 -6.96 3.74 1.94
C ALA A 157 -5.69 3.56 2.76
N ALA A 158 -5.81 2.91 3.92
CA ALA A 158 -4.73 2.76 4.89
C ALA A 158 -3.56 1.89 4.39
N GLY A 159 -3.80 1.02 3.42
CA GLY A 159 -2.77 0.16 2.80
C GLY A 159 -2.27 0.58 1.42
N GLY A 160 -2.62 1.77 0.91
CA GLY A 160 -2.25 2.18 -0.46
C GLY A 160 -2.91 1.38 -1.60
N LEU A 161 -3.92 0.57 -1.26
CA LEU A 161 -4.65 -0.33 -2.15
C LEU A 161 -5.67 0.35 -3.08
N SER A 162 -5.81 1.69 -3.01
CA SER A 162 -6.65 2.46 -3.94
C SER A 162 -5.81 2.94 -5.13
N GLY A 163 -5.54 2.03 -6.07
CA GLY A 163 -4.92 2.37 -7.34
C GLY A 163 -5.79 3.33 -8.13
N GLY A 164 -5.32 4.56 -8.32
CA GLY A 164 -5.93 5.55 -9.21
C GLY A 164 -5.83 5.16 -10.69
N ASN A 165 -6.48 5.94 -11.56
CA ASN A 165 -6.44 5.86 -13.03
C ASN A 165 -5.11 5.31 -13.57
N GLY A 166 -5.14 4.49 -14.63
CA GLY A 166 -3.94 3.84 -15.20
C GLY A 166 -2.72 4.75 -15.47
N GLY A 167 -2.92 6.06 -15.61
CA GLY A 167 -1.82 7.04 -15.67
C GLY A 167 -0.99 7.14 -14.38
N VAL A 168 -1.61 7.00 -13.20
CA VAL A 168 -0.92 6.96 -11.89
C VAL A 168 -0.04 5.72 -11.79
N GLN A 169 -0.47 4.60 -12.37
CA GLN A 169 0.32 3.36 -12.33
C GLN A 169 1.58 3.42 -13.18
N ILE A 170 1.50 4.03 -14.37
CA ILE A 170 2.69 4.28 -15.20
C ILE A 170 3.68 5.17 -14.45
N PHE A 171 3.16 6.17 -13.71
CA PHE A 171 4.00 7.05 -12.89
C PHE A 171 4.66 6.29 -11.73
N VAL A 172 3.91 5.46 -10.99
CA VAL A 172 4.44 4.61 -9.90
C VAL A 172 5.51 3.66 -10.41
N MET A 173 5.27 2.98 -11.53
CA MET A 173 6.28 2.12 -12.18
C MET A 173 7.55 2.89 -12.52
N GLY A 174 7.41 4.14 -13.00
CA GLY A 174 8.55 5.02 -13.27
C GLY A 174 9.31 5.42 -12.01
N LEU A 175 8.61 5.66 -10.90
CA LEU A 175 9.24 5.95 -9.60
C LEU A 175 9.98 4.75 -9.03
N ASP A 176 9.44 3.54 -9.17
CA ASP A 176 10.10 2.31 -8.74
C ASP A 176 11.36 2.03 -9.58
N ALA A 177 11.28 2.24 -10.90
CA ALA A 177 12.44 2.18 -11.78
C ALA A 177 13.51 3.21 -11.39
N LEU A 178 13.09 4.45 -11.10
CA LEU A 178 13.97 5.51 -10.65
C LEU A 178 14.59 5.20 -9.29
N GLY A 179 13.83 4.59 -8.37
CA GLY A 179 14.32 4.14 -7.07
C GLY A 179 15.43 3.11 -7.20
N GLY A 180 15.23 2.09 -8.02
CA GLY A 180 16.27 1.09 -8.32
C GLY A 180 17.53 1.73 -8.92
N TYR A 181 17.35 2.64 -9.90
CA TYR A 181 18.47 3.39 -10.49
C TYR A 181 19.24 4.21 -9.45
N VAL A 182 18.52 5.01 -8.64
CA VAL A 182 19.10 5.89 -7.61
C VAL A 182 19.84 5.08 -6.56
N PHE A 183 19.28 3.94 -6.13
CA PHE A 183 19.93 3.04 -5.20
C PHE A 183 21.28 2.56 -5.74
N ALA A 184 21.31 1.98 -6.94
CA ALA A 184 22.55 1.46 -7.53
C ALA A 184 23.59 2.56 -7.76
N ARG A 185 23.14 3.75 -8.20
CA ARG A 185 24.03 4.89 -8.41
C ARG A 185 24.60 5.43 -7.10
N MET A 186 23.80 5.52 -6.05
CA MET A 186 24.28 6.01 -4.76
C MET A 186 25.23 5.00 -4.10
N ALA A 187 24.94 3.70 -4.20
CA ALA A 187 25.85 2.66 -3.74
C ALA A 187 27.22 2.77 -4.44
N HIS A 188 27.24 2.96 -5.76
CA HIS A 188 28.48 3.21 -6.51
C HIS A 188 29.23 4.45 -6.03
N ASN A 189 28.54 5.57 -5.79
CA ASN A 189 29.16 6.80 -5.28
C ASN A 189 29.80 6.62 -3.90
N GLU A 190 29.26 5.73 -3.07
CA GLU A 190 29.81 5.35 -1.76
C GLU A 190 30.89 4.25 -1.87
N GLY A 191 31.35 3.93 -3.09
CA GLY A 191 32.38 2.93 -3.35
C GLY A 191 31.91 1.48 -3.33
N TYR A 192 30.60 1.25 -3.41
CA TYR A 192 29.99 -0.08 -3.33
C TYR A 192 29.25 -0.45 -4.62
N ASP A 193 29.96 -1.12 -5.53
CA ASP A 193 29.41 -1.59 -6.80
C ASP A 193 28.59 -2.87 -6.66
N ILE A 194 27.26 -2.75 -6.79
CA ILE A 194 26.34 -3.88 -6.69
C ILE A 194 25.98 -4.43 -8.08
N CYS A 195 25.51 -3.56 -8.98
CA CYS A 195 25.06 -3.91 -10.33
C CYS A 195 25.00 -2.68 -11.25
N ALA A 196 24.87 -2.93 -12.55
CA ALA A 196 24.68 -1.87 -13.53
C ALA A 196 23.35 -1.13 -13.32
N TYR A 197 23.34 0.18 -13.54
CA TYR A 197 22.19 1.02 -13.17
C TYR A 197 20.91 0.68 -13.94
N ASN A 198 21.04 0.25 -15.19
CA ASN A 198 19.93 -0.22 -16.01
C ASN A 198 19.32 -1.54 -15.49
N VAL A 199 20.14 -2.41 -14.91
CA VAL A 199 19.69 -3.67 -14.28
C VAL A 199 18.82 -3.35 -13.06
N ALA A 200 19.28 -2.45 -12.19
CA ALA A 200 18.53 -2.03 -11.00
C ALA A 200 17.23 -1.32 -11.38
N ALA A 201 17.26 -0.45 -12.39
CA ALA A 201 16.07 0.23 -12.90
C ALA A 201 15.03 -0.75 -13.47
N ALA A 202 15.47 -1.74 -14.24
CA ALA A 202 14.58 -2.75 -14.81
C ALA A 202 13.93 -3.63 -13.71
N ALA A 203 14.69 -4.01 -12.69
CA ALA A 203 14.17 -4.75 -11.55
C ALA A 203 13.10 -3.95 -10.79
N GLY A 204 13.37 -2.66 -10.52
CA GLY A 204 12.40 -1.74 -9.92
C GLY A 204 11.14 -1.62 -10.75
N ALA A 205 11.26 -1.38 -12.06
CA ALA A 205 10.11 -1.26 -12.97
C ALA A 205 9.20 -2.51 -12.94
N VAL A 206 9.78 -3.72 -12.94
CA VAL A 206 9.01 -4.96 -12.90
C VAL A 206 8.32 -5.16 -11.55
N TYR A 207 9.02 -4.85 -10.45
CA TYR A 207 8.41 -4.90 -9.14
C TYR A 207 7.17 -3.98 -9.06
N GLY A 208 7.33 -2.70 -9.44
CA GLY A 208 6.26 -1.71 -9.44
C GLY A 208 5.13 -2.02 -10.42
N ALA A 209 5.43 -2.65 -11.56
CA ALA A 209 4.40 -3.11 -12.49
C ALA A 209 3.49 -4.18 -11.84
N ILE A 210 4.07 -5.16 -11.17
CA ILE A 210 3.32 -6.28 -10.58
C ILE A 210 2.47 -5.78 -9.41
N THR A 211 3.07 -5.05 -8.47
CA THR A 211 2.35 -4.50 -7.30
C THR A 211 1.32 -3.47 -7.74
N GLY A 212 1.66 -2.60 -8.69
CA GLY A 212 0.78 -1.57 -9.21
C GLY A 212 -0.46 -2.11 -9.94
N ILE A 213 -0.29 -3.12 -10.80
CA ILE A 213 -1.42 -3.79 -11.47
C ILE A 213 -2.34 -4.44 -10.43
N PHE A 214 -1.76 -5.10 -9.44
CA PHE A 214 -2.52 -5.75 -8.37
C PHE A 214 -3.31 -4.74 -7.54
N HIS A 215 -2.69 -3.66 -7.08
CA HIS A 215 -3.38 -2.60 -6.33
C HIS A 215 -4.44 -1.89 -7.17
N THR A 216 -4.24 -1.75 -8.48
CA THR A 216 -5.28 -1.25 -9.39
C THR A 216 -6.46 -2.20 -9.48
N GLY A 217 -6.20 -3.50 -9.60
CA GLY A 217 -7.25 -4.52 -9.63
C GLY A 217 -8.12 -4.46 -8.37
N ILE A 218 -7.49 -4.39 -7.19
CA ILE A 218 -8.20 -4.24 -5.92
C ILE A 218 -8.97 -2.92 -5.87
N GLY A 219 -8.33 -1.81 -6.26
CA GLY A 219 -8.98 -0.50 -6.31
C GLY A 219 -10.23 -0.48 -7.20
N CYS A 220 -10.16 -1.09 -8.39
CA CYS A 220 -11.29 -1.22 -9.32
C CYS A 220 -12.42 -2.08 -8.72
N MET A 221 -12.09 -3.21 -8.10
CA MET A 221 -13.09 -4.07 -7.45
C MET A 221 -13.73 -3.39 -6.23
N ALA A 222 -12.95 -2.62 -5.47
CA ALA A 222 -13.44 -1.83 -4.34
C ALA A 222 -14.36 -0.67 -4.75
N GLY A 223 -14.04 -0.05 -5.90
CA GLY A 223 -14.77 1.06 -6.49
C GLY A 223 -16.05 0.66 -7.23
N ALA A 224 -16.18 -0.61 -7.63
CA ALA A 224 -17.42 -1.15 -8.18
C ALA A 224 -18.48 -1.30 -7.07
N GLN A 225 -19.19 -0.22 -6.79
CA GLN A 225 -20.23 -0.15 -5.75
C GLN A 225 -21.60 0.02 -6.38
N SER A 226 -22.57 -0.79 -5.96
CA SER A 226 -23.97 -0.62 -6.32
C SER A 226 -24.68 0.06 -5.15
N THR A 227 -25.24 1.24 -5.39
CA THR A 227 -26.04 1.95 -4.39
C THR A 227 -27.49 1.95 -4.83
N ILE A 228 -28.34 1.31 -4.03
CA ILE A 228 -29.79 1.35 -4.18
C ILE A 228 -30.32 2.30 -3.11
N SER A 229 -31.07 3.33 -3.51
CA SER A 229 -31.71 4.27 -2.59
C SER A 229 -33.23 4.23 -2.76
N VAL A 230 -33.95 3.98 -1.66
CA VAL A 230 -35.42 3.93 -1.62
C VAL A 230 -35.89 4.74 -0.41
N ASN A 231 -36.64 5.82 -0.66
CA ASN A 231 -37.23 6.68 0.39
C ASN A 231 -36.23 7.16 1.44
N GLY A 232 -35.02 7.51 1.02
CA GLY A 232 -33.93 7.96 1.89
C GLY A 232 -33.13 6.86 2.55
N HIS A 233 -33.58 5.61 2.52
CA HIS A 233 -32.74 4.48 2.90
C HIS A 233 -31.84 4.12 1.72
N TYR A 234 -30.52 4.15 1.95
CA TYR A 234 -29.56 3.69 0.96
C TYR A 234 -28.90 2.39 1.40
N GLU A 235 -28.68 1.51 0.44
CA GLU A 235 -27.93 0.27 0.57
C GLU A 235 -26.82 0.29 -0.47
N THR A 236 -25.58 0.47 -0.01
CA THR A 236 -24.38 0.42 -0.85
C THR A 236 -23.73 -0.93 -0.67
N THR A 237 -23.65 -1.71 -1.74
CA THR A 237 -23.01 -3.03 -1.75
C THR A 237 -21.78 -3.02 -2.63
N ASN A 238 -20.69 -3.61 -2.15
CA ASN A 238 -19.49 -3.91 -2.93
C ASN A 238 -19.00 -5.34 -2.61
N ILE A 239 -17.87 -5.74 -3.19
CA ILE A 239 -17.29 -7.07 -2.96
C ILE A 239 -16.84 -7.32 -1.51
N PHE A 240 -16.70 -6.26 -0.71
CA PHE A 240 -16.22 -6.30 0.67
C PHE A 240 -17.36 -6.22 1.69
N GLY A 241 -18.60 -6.04 1.24
CA GLY A 241 -19.80 -6.10 2.06
C GLY A 241 -20.88 -5.11 1.67
N THR A 242 -21.91 -5.09 2.50
CA THR A 242 -23.08 -4.24 2.33
C THR A 242 -23.19 -3.25 3.47
N ARG A 243 -23.38 -1.97 3.14
CA ARG A 243 -23.64 -0.88 4.09
C ARG A 243 -25.05 -0.38 3.89
N LYS A 244 -25.76 -0.15 4.98
CA LYS A 244 -27.09 0.46 4.99
C LYS A 244 -27.04 1.77 5.76
N GLY A 245 -27.76 2.78 5.29
CA GLY A 245 -27.86 4.08 5.96
C GLY A 245 -29.15 4.79 5.60
N TYR A 246 -29.32 5.98 6.18
CA TYR A 246 -30.44 6.86 5.91
C TYR A 246 -29.93 8.27 5.61
N ASP A 247 -30.35 8.84 4.48
CA ASP A 247 -30.12 10.24 4.13
C ASP A 247 -31.34 11.05 4.57
N GLU A 248 -31.19 11.88 5.59
CA GLU A 248 -32.26 12.74 6.12
C GLU A 248 -32.73 13.80 5.10
N ASN A 249 -31.88 14.15 4.12
CA ASN A 249 -32.17 15.17 3.11
C ASN A 249 -32.68 14.60 1.79
N TRP A 250 -33.03 13.30 1.75
CA TRP A 250 -33.38 12.61 0.51
C TRP A 250 -34.54 13.26 -0.26
N ARG A 251 -35.50 13.87 0.45
CA ARG A 251 -36.65 14.54 -0.16
C ARG A 251 -36.26 15.82 -0.91
N THR A 252 -35.34 16.60 -0.34
CA THR A 252 -34.75 17.79 -0.99
C THR A 252 -33.94 17.38 -2.21
N ASN A 253 -33.15 16.30 -2.09
CA ASN A 253 -32.34 15.74 -3.18
C ASN A 253 -33.21 15.18 -4.33
N ALA A 254 -34.40 14.68 -4.01
CA ALA A 254 -35.37 14.19 -4.98
C ALA A 254 -36.28 15.29 -5.58
N GLY A 255 -36.10 16.56 -5.17
CA GLY A 255 -36.96 17.67 -5.62
C GLY A 255 -38.42 17.56 -5.17
N LEU A 256 -38.66 16.86 -4.07
CA LEU A 256 -40.00 16.63 -3.50
C LEU A 256 -40.41 17.69 -2.47
N ILE A 257 -39.53 18.67 -2.18
CA ILE A 257 -39.75 19.83 -1.32
C ILE A 257 -39.04 21.05 -1.90
#